data_AF-A0A662VX12-F1
#
_entry.id   AF-A0A662VX12-F1
#
_cell.length_a   1.000
_cell.length_b   1.000
_cell.length_c   1.000
_cell.angle_alpha   90.00
_cell.angle_beta   90.00
_cell.angle_gamma   90.00
#
_symmetry.space_group_name_H-M   'P 1'
#
loop_
_entity.id
_entity.type
_entity.pdbx_description
1 polymer ?
#
loop_
_entity_poly.entity_id
_entity_poly.type
_entity_poly.pdbx_seq_one_letter_code
_entity_poly.pdbx_strand_id
1 'polypeptide(L)'
;MVKYFPEDPDAWSETLTPPEGIWYEGICNCHVELDLVYKRVGEASIRCVYDAHDPWNPTATIHIFHFNEPVDLTPFESIDFIHGLQEKVVSDGKEYPAFTGYCEIYIGFFSYEPEVIDYAICKKYGVVPGQWEAKSFKLREMEVPQWSDKKDIEEILKSINYIMICSYIDDAVAREAVGQSSWIDYIHFTAPEVKLIVKSVPTGKHFVIDGIGFVTPQRFTCSPGEKYTINMEPAGFLYWENGDTNHIREIIMPDHDLTITAYYEGAEAVRKSELIASMAVTGALSILGYMFYSYYWKGR
;
A
#
# COMPACT_ATOMS: atom_id res chain seq x y z
N MET A 1 -0.49 0.84 -14.88
CA MET A 1 0.46 -0.27 -14.67
C MET A 1 0.86 -0.14 -13.20
N VAL A 2 0.41 -1.06 -12.35
CA VAL A 2 0.70 -1.01 -10.90
C VAL A 2 2.22 -1.12 -10.78
N LYS A 3 2.88 -0.03 -10.40
CA LYS A 3 4.33 -0.04 -10.18
C LYS A 3 4.55 -0.87 -8.92
N TYR A 4 5.32 -1.94 -9.07
CA TYR A 4 5.64 -2.91 -8.04
C TYR A 4 6.22 -2.18 -6.83
N PHE A 5 5.53 -2.26 -5.69
CA PHE A 5 6.24 -2.38 -4.41
C PHE A 5 6.90 -3.75 -4.44
N PRO A 6 8.09 -3.93 -3.85
CA PRO A 6 8.78 -5.19 -4.01
C PRO A 6 7.90 -6.33 -3.52
N GLU A 7 7.79 -7.38 -4.35
CA GLU A 7 7.14 -8.63 -3.96
C GLU A 7 7.88 -9.27 -2.78
N ASP A 8 9.17 -8.96 -2.64
CA ASP A 8 10.00 -9.26 -1.49
C ASP A 8 10.07 -8.07 -0.53
N PRO A 9 9.32 -8.13 0.59
CA PRO A 9 9.50 -7.30 1.76
C PRO A 9 10.90 -6.80 2.08
N ASP A 10 11.88 -7.70 2.04
CA ASP A 10 13.21 -7.44 2.58
C ASP A 10 14.03 -6.55 1.63
N ALA A 11 13.64 -6.44 0.35
CA ALA A 11 14.36 -5.66 -0.65
C ALA A 11 14.42 -4.14 -0.36
N TRP A 12 13.49 -3.60 0.45
CA TRP A 12 13.48 -2.17 0.81
C TRP A 12 14.50 -1.80 1.89
N SER A 13 14.91 -2.77 2.70
CA SER A 13 15.92 -2.56 3.75
C SER A 13 17.34 -2.91 3.31
N GLU A 14 17.49 -3.52 2.14
CA GLU A 14 18.78 -3.93 1.57
C GLU A 14 19.53 -2.83 0.82
N THR A 15 18.88 -1.68 0.54
CA THR A 15 19.50 -0.56 -0.18
C THR A 15 18.93 0.78 0.27
N LEU A 16 19.78 1.82 0.29
CA LEU A 16 19.34 3.20 0.52
C LEU A 16 18.61 3.80 -0.70
N THR A 17 18.72 3.17 -1.87
CA THR A 17 18.14 3.65 -3.13
C THR A 17 17.47 2.51 -3.89
N PRO A 18 16.36 1.95 -3.37
CA PRO A 18 15.60 0.96 -4.13
C PRO A 18 14.97 1.62 -5.37
N PRO A 19 14.52 0.83 -6.38
CA PRO A 19 13.99 1.39 -7.62
C PRO A 19 12.83 2.38 -7.44
N GLU A 20 12.05 2.22 -6.37
CA GLU A 20 10.87 3.04 -6.08
C GLU A 20 11.23 4.41 -5.50
N GLY A 21 12.41 4.58 -4.90
CA GLY A 21 12.74 5.80 -4.16
C GLY A 21 14.12 5.84 -3.52
N ILE A 22 14.24 6.68 -2.50
CA ILE A 22 15.49 6.97 -1.81
C ILE A 22 15.19 7.19 -0.33
N TRP A 23 16.03 6.61 0.53
CA TRP A 23 16.11 6.96 1.93
C TRP A 23 16.84 8.29 2.08
N TYR A 24 16.14 9.30 2.58
CA TYR A 24 16.64 10.67 2.64
C TYR A 24 17.51 10.89 3.88
N GLU A 25 18.64 11.57 3.71
CA GLU A 25 19.59 11.93 4.77
C GLU A 25 19.47 13.40 5.17
N GLY A 26 19.92 13.74 6.38
CA GLY A 26 20.22 15.14 6.76
C GLY A 26 19.02 15.94 7.28
N ILE A 27 17.88 15.31 7.49
CA ILE A 27 16.75 15.94 8.19
C ILE A 27 16.95 15.75 9.70
N CYS A 28 16.78 16.82 10.49
CA CYS A 28 16.87 16.79 11.96
C CYS A 28 18.20 16.27 12.54
N ASN A 29 19.31 16.54 11.84
CA ASN A 29 20.65 16.08 12.23
C ASN A 29 20.73 14.56 12.46
N CYS A 30 20.04 13.78 11.62
CA CYS A 30 20.28 12.35 11.52
C CYS A 30 20.72 11.96 10.11
N HIS A 31 21.52 10.89 10.04
CA HIS A 31 21.82 10.20 8.79
C HIS A 31 21.22 8.79 8.83
N VAL A 32 20.97 8.25 7.64
CA VAL A 32 20.52 6.88 7.45
C VAL A 32 21.66 6.05 6.87
N GLU A 33 21.81 4.83 7.35
CA GLU A 33 22.82 3.89 6.87
C GLU A 33 22.25 2.46 6.84
N LEU A 34 22.91 1.58 6.08
CA LEU A 34 22.62 0.14 6.13
C LEU A 34 23.33 -0.48 7.34
N ASP A 35 22.58 -1.15 8.20
CA ASP A 35 23.10 -1.90 9.34
C ASP A 35 22.96 -3.41 9.09
N LEU A 36 24.11 -4.08 8.95
CA LEU A 36 24.20 -5.52 8.71
C LEU A 36 24.23 -6.36 10.00
N VAL A 37 24.29 -5.72 11.17
CA VAL A 37 24.56 -6.37 12.46
C VAL A 37 23.29 -6.55 13.29
N TYR A 38 22.43 -5.54 13.32
CA TYR A 38 21.18 -5.57 14.07
C TYR A 38 19.99 -5.87 13.13
N LYS A 39 19.65 -7.15 12.96
CA LYS A 39 18.51 -7.58 12.15
C LYS A 39 17.71 -8.75 12.76
N ARG A 40 16.43 -8.87 12.39
CA ARG A 40 15.51 -9.92 12.87
C ARG A 40 15.50 -11.15 11.95
N VAL A 41 15.53 -11.00 10.62
CA VAL A 41 15.59 -12.08 9.59
C VAL A 41 16.25 -11.51 8.32
N GLY A 42 17.28 -12.18 7.75
CA GLY A 42 17.90 -11.97 6.40
C GLY A 42 18.39 -10.56 6.00
N GLU A 43 19.66 -10.37 5.59
CA GLU A 43 20.32 -9.14 5.06
C GLU A 43 20.34 -7.83 5.91
N ALA A 44 20.22 -6.60 5.38
CA ALA A 44 20.52 -5.31 6.06
C ALA A 44 19.27 -4.58 6.62
N SER A 45 19.35 -3.81 7.72
CA SER A 45 18.27 -2.90 8.15
C SER A 45 18.62 -1.44 7.87
N ILE A 46 17.61 -0.57 7.76
CA ILE A 46 17.85 0.88 7.64
C ILE A 46 17.98 1.46 9.03
N ARG A 47 19.21 1.80 9.42
CA ARG A 47 19.51 2.47 10.67
C ARG A 47 19.48 3.97 10.47
N CYS A 48 18.82 4.68 11.37
CA CYS A 48 18.89 6.13 11.47
C CYS A 48 19.66 6.49 12.74
N VAL A 49 20.69 7.32 12.64
CA VAL A 49 21.56 7.71 13.75
C VAL A 49 21.42 9.20 14.02
N TYR A 50 21.18 9.57 15.28
CA TYR A 50 21.11 10.96 15.71
C TYR A 50 22.52 11.54 15.90
N ASP A 51 22.95 12.43 15.01
CA ASP A 51 24.32 12.94 14.96
C ASP A 51 24.58 14.11 15.89
N ALA A 52 23.61 15.00 16.03
CA ALA A 52 23.77 16.23 16.80
C ALA A 52 22.44 16.78 17.26
N HIS A 53 22.48 17.49 18.39
CA HIS A 53 21.31 18.21 18.88
C HIS A 53 20.89 19.32 17.91
N ASP A 54 19.69 19.19 17.32
CA ASP A 54 19.03 20.28 16.60
C ASP A 54 18.23 21.15 17.58
N PRO A 55 18.55 22.46 17.74
CA PRO A 55 17.77 23.36 18.59
C PRO A 55 16.38 23.67 18.03
N TRP A 56 16.11 23.41 16.75
CA TRP A 56 14.84 23.69 16.08
C TRP A 56 13.93 22.48 15.98
N ASN A 57 14.50 21.28 15.97
CA ASN A 57 13.75 20.04 15.98
C ASN A 57 14.30 19.08 17.04
N PRO A 58 13.89 19.27 18.31
CA PRO A 58 14.41 18.43 19.36
C PRO A 58 13.86 17.02 19.15
N THR A 59 14.78 16.06 19.30
CA THR A 59 14.48 14.70 19.72
C THR A 59 13.75 13.77 18.77
N ALA A 60 14.22 13.60 17.53
CA ALA A 60 13.88 12.39 16.79
C ALA A 60 15.04 11.86 15.96
N THR A 61 15.12 10.54 15.86
CA THR A 61 15.68 9.88 14.67
C THR A 61 14.55 9.76 13.65
N ILE A 62 14.82 10.13 12.41
CA ILE A 62 13.80 10.20 11.36
C ILE A 62 14.24 9.36 10.16
N HIS A 63 13.43 8.37 9.83
CA HIS A 63 13.54 7.60 8.60
C HIS A 63 12.59 8.17 7.57
N ILE A 64 13.09 8.77 6.50
CA ILE A 64 12.26 9.26 5.39
C ILE A 64 12.56 8.45 4.15
N PHE A 65 11.55 7.78 3.63
CA PHE A 65 11.58 7.19 2.31
C PHE A 65 10.83 8.11 1.34
N HIS A 66 11.54 8.69 0.37
CA HIS A 66 10.97 9.54 -0.66
C HIS A 66 10.83 8.75 -1.97
N PHE A 67 9.62 8.68 -2.49
CA PHE A 67 9.35 8.04 -3.77
C PHE A 67 9.89 8.89 -4.92
N ASN A 68 10.39 8.22 -5.96
CA ASN A 68 10.89 8.89 -7.17
C ASN A 68 9.75 9.63 -7.92
N GLU A 69 8.52 9.15 -7.80
CA GLU A 69 7.31 9.76 -8.33
C GLU A 69 6.16 9.58 -7.32
N PRO A 70 5.13 10.44 -7.33
CA PRO A 70 3.90 10.20 -6.57
C PRO A 70 3.31 8.80 -6.82
N VAL A 71 2.92 8.11 -5.75
CA VAL A 71 2.37 6.76 -5.77
C VAL A 71 0.91 6.77 -5.33
N ASP A 72 0.12 5.94 -6.00
CA ASP A 72 -1.28 5.69 -5.66
C ASP A 72 -1.37 4.56 -4.62
N LEU A 73 -1.64 4.93 -3.37
CA LEU A 73 -1.84 4.02 -2.26
C LEU A 73 -3.31 3.58 -2.08
N THR A 74 -4.24 4.02 -2.93
CA THR A 74 -5.65 3.62 -2.82
C THR A 74 -5.89 2.10 -2.91
N PRO A 75 -5.09 1.31 -3.64
CA PRO A 75 -5.29 -0.15 -3.65
C PRO A 75 -4.94 -0.85 -2.33
N PHE A 76 -4.24 -0.17 -1.40
CA PHE A 76 -3.74 -0.79 -0.18
C PHE A 76 -4.66 -0.51 1.02
N GLU A 77 -4.68 -1.45 1.97
CA GLU A 77 -5.37 -1.36 3.24
C GLU A 77 -4.45 -0.84 4.35
N SER A 78 -3.23 -1.35 4.43
CA SER A 78 -2.24 -0.96 5.44
C SER A 78 -0.82 -0.88 4.93
N ILE A 79 0.00 -0.11 5.67
CA ILE A 79 1.45 -0.17 5.63
C ILE A 79 1.91 -0.93 6.88
N ASP A 80 2.58 -2.05 6.71
CA ASP A 80 3.10 -2.85 7.81
C ASP A 80 4.60 -2.65 7.90
N PHE A 81 5.17 -2.52 9.11
CA PHE A 81 6.59 -2.29 9.24
C PHE A 81 7.16 -2.92 10.52
N ILE A 82 8.44 -3.24 10.51
CA ILE A 82 9.18 -3.67 11.69
C ILE A 82 10.13 -2.55 12.08
N HIS A 83 9.99 -2.10 13.32
CA HIS A 83 10.74 -0.98 13.86
C HIS A 83 11.43 -1.37 15.16
N GLY A 84 12.67 -0.93 15.31
CA GLY A 84 13.51 -1.17 16.48
C GLY A 84 14.04 0.14 17.05
N LEU A 85 14.17 0.19 18.38
CA LEU A 85 14.75 1.33 19.10
C LEU A 85 15.95 0.87 19.90
N GLN A 86 17.00 1.68 19.93
CA GLN A 86 18.16 1.38 20.78
C GLN A 86 17.73 1.48 22.24
N GLU A 87 18.14 0.53 23.10
CA GLU A 87 17.74 0.53 24.51
C GLU A 87 18.42 1.65 25.31
N LYS A 88 19.69 1.93 25.01
CA LYS A 88 20.55 2.89 25.70
C LYS A 88 21.66 3.38 24.79
N VAL A 89 22.14 4.59 25.04
CA VAL A 89 23.37 5.11 24.44
C VAL A 89 24.39 5.40 25.53
N VAL A 90 25.65 5.07 25.27
CA VAL A 90 26.77 5.39 26.16
C VAL A 90 27.53 6.55 25.56
N SER A 91 27.53 7.69 26.25
CA SER A 91 28.27 8.88 25.86
C SER A 91 29.10 9.37 27.05
N ASP A 92 30.39 9.64 26.83
CA ASP A 92 31.35 10.03 27.88
C ASP A 92 31.37 9.11 29.11
N GLY A 93 31.16 7.80 28.90
CA GLY A 93 31.14 6.79 29.96
C GLY A 93 29.88 6.83 30.84
N LYS A 94 28.85 7.59 30.47
CA LYS A 94 27.54 7.59 31.11
C LYS A 94 26.50 6.92 30.21
N GLU A 95 25.62 6.14 30.81
CA GLU A 95 24.44 5.59 30.16
C GLU A 95 23.30 6.61 30.19
N TYR A 96 22.69 6.86 29.04
CA TYR A 96 21.50 7.67 28.92
C TYR A 96 20.31 6.77 28.59
N PRO A 97 19.14 6.97 29.25
CA PRO A 97 17.92 6.25 28.89
C PRO A 97 17.57 6.59 27.45
N ALA A 98 17.13 5.58 26.71
CA ALA A 98 16.79 5.79 25.32
C ALA A 98 15.42 6.47 25.12
N PHE A 99 15.04 6.60 23.84
CA PHE A 99 13.75 7.03 23.30
C PHE A 99 12.58 6.98 24.30
N THR A 100 11.70 7.98 24.18
CA THR A 100 10.45 8.16 24.94
C THR A 100 9.47 6.97 24.91
N GLY A 101 9.75 5.96 24.08
CA GLY A 101 8.94 4.76 23.95
C GLY A 101 7.74 4.94 23.03
N TYR A 102 7.82 5.85 22.06
CA TYR A 102 6.87 5.89 20.95
C TYR A 102 7.53 6.23 19.63
N CYS A 103 6.90 5.80 18.53
CA CYS A 103 7.20 6.24 17.18
C CYS A 103 5.93 6.72 16.49
N GLU A 104 6.10 7.51 15.44
CA GLU A 104 5.01 8.04 14.62
C GLU A 104 5.32 7.74 13.16
N ILE A 105 4.33 7.23 12.43
CA ILE A 105 4.41 7.12 10.97
C ILE A 105 3.61 8.25 10.35
N TYR A 106 4.19 8.85 9.33
CA TYR A 106 3.62 9.91 8.52
C TYR A 106 3.65 9.47 7.07
N ILE A 107 2.57 9.76 6.34
CA ILE A 107 2.54 9.69 4.88
C ILE A 107 2.01 10.99 4.34
N GLY A 108 2.57 11.46 3.22
CA GLY A 108 2.18 12.76 2.71
C GLY A 108 2.83 13.15 1.40
N PHE A 109 2.88 14.46 1.19
CA PHE A 109 3.46 15.10 0.02
C PHE A 109 4.54 16.08 0.44
N PHE A 110 5.73 15.91 -0.11
CA PHE A 110 6.81 16.86 -0.03
C PHE A 110 6.66 17.83 -1.19
N SER A 111 6.30 19.09 -0.91
CA SER A 111 6.38 20.17 -1.90
C SER A 111 7.71 20.88 -1.73
N TYR A 112 8.46 21.03 -2.82
CA TYR A 112 9.73 21.75 -2.82
C TYR A 112 9.56 23.28 -2.79
N GLU A 113 8.35 23.81 -3.06
CA GLU A 113 8.11 25.26 -3.07
C GLU A 113 6.73 25.66 -2.50
N PRO A 114 6.71 26.54 -1.47
CA PRO A 114 7.76 26.65 -0.45
C PRO A 114 7.95 25.28 0.21
N GLU A 115 9.12 24.97 0.77
CA GLU A 115 9.46 23.71 1.45
C GLU A 115 8.50 23.41 2.62
N VAL A 116 7.29 23.00 2.30
CA VAL A 116 6.22 22.67 3.23
C VAL A 116 6.08 21.17 3.15
N ILE A 117 6.47 20.53 4.25
CA ILE A 117 6.13 19.14 4.47
C ILE A 117 4.65 19.10 4.83
N ASP A 118 3.81 18.81 3.84
CA ASP A 118 2.40 18.55 4.08
C ASP A 118 2.24 17.09 4.48
N TYR A 119 2.22 16.86 5.80
CA TYR A 119 1.79 15.62 6.43
C TYR A 119 0.31 15.36 6.14
N ALA A 120 0.02 14.39 5.29
CA ALA A 120 -1.37 14.11 4.98
C ALA A 120 -2.02 13.23 6.05
N ILE A 121 -1.26 12.33 6.69
CA ILE A 121 -1.80 11.34 7.63
C ILE A 121 -0.71 10.95 8.65
N CYS A 122 -1.06 10.82 9.94
CA CYS A 122 -0.12 10.42 11.00
C CYS A 122 -0.75 9.45 12.02
N LYS A 123 0.00 8.43 12.45
CA LYS A 123 -0.36 7.56 13.59
C LYS A 123 0.80 7.36 14.55
N LYS A 124 0.47 7.40 15.84
CA LYS A 124 1.39 7.15 16.95
C LYS A 124 1.29 5.72 17.46
N TYR A 125 2.45 5.12 17.75
CA TYR A 125 2.60 3.79 18.33
C TYR A 125 3.47 3.87 19.58
N GLY A 126 3.09 3.15 20.64
CA GLY A 126 4.04 2.82 21.71
C GLY A 126 5.11 1.85 21.19
N VAL A 127 6.33 1.97 21.69
CA VAL A 127 7.48 1.13 21.36
C VAL A 127 8.32 0.90 22.62
N VAL A 128 8.88 -0.29 22.78
CA VAL A 128 9.75 -0.68 23.86
C VAL A 128 11.21 -0.59 23.38
N PRO A 129 12.02 0.32 23.94
CA PRO A 129 13.45 0.37 23.64
C PRO A 129 14.15 -0.99 23.84
N GLY A 130 15.04 -1.34 22.93
CA GLY A 130 15.74 -2.63 22.91
C GLY A 130 14.98 -3.79 22.25
N GLN A 131 13.75 -3.56 21.77
CA GLN A 131 12.94 -4.58 21.11
C GLN A 131 12.64 -4.21 19.66
N TRP A 132 12.41 -5.26 18.86
CA TRP A 132 11.86 -5.16 17.52
C TRP A 132 10.36 -5.41 17.58
N GLU A 133 9.58 -4.49 17.01
CA GLU A 133 8.13 -4.57 17.04
C GLU A 133 7.56 -4.46 15.63
N ALA A 134 6.61 -5.34 15.33
CA ALA A 134 5.79 -5.23 14.14
C ALA A 134 4.65 -4.24 14.39
N LYS A 135 4.44 -3.33 13.44
CA LYS A 135 3.42 -2.29 13.46
C LYS A 135 2.61 -2.38 12.17
N SER A 136 1.34 -1.98 12.27
CA SER A 136 0.42 -1.92 11.13
C SER A 136 -0.29 -0.58 11.12
N PHE A 137 -0.22 0.11 9.99
CA PHE A 137 -0.78 1.43 9.75
C PHE A 137 -1.92 1.33 8.73
N LYS A 138 -3.16 1.30 9.22
CA LYS A 138 -4.36 1.23 8.40
C LYS A 138 -4.64 2.58 7.75
N LEU A 139 -4.54 2.64 6.42
CA LEU A 139 -4.58 3.89 5.64
C LEU A 139 -5.89 4.67 5.79
N ARG A 140 -7.00 3.97 6.03
CA ARG A 140 -8.36 4.54 6.08
C ARG A 140 -8.94 4.71 7.49
N GLU A 141 -8.19 4.36 8.52
CA GLU A 141 -8.63 4.55 9.92
C GLU A 141 -8.27 5.94 10.46
N MET A 142 -7.78 6.83 9.60
CA MET A 142 -7.12 8.05 10.03
C MET A 142 -7.95 9.29 9.80
N GLU A 143 -7.80 10.24 10.72
CA GLU A 143 -8.34 11.58 10.56
C GLU A 143 -7.42 12.36 9.61
N VAL A 144 -7.99 12.83 8.50
CA VAL A 144 -7.32 13.80 7.64
C VAL A 144 -7.11 15.08 8.46
N PRO A 145 -5.86 15.58 8.61
CA PRO A 145 -5.59 16.76 9.39
C PRO A 145 -6.43 17.95 8.92
N GLN A 146 -6.99 18.71 9.86
CA GLN A 146 -7.90 19.82 9.55
C GLN A 146 -7.29 20.92 8.67
N TRP A 147 -5.96 21.00 8.63
CA TRP A 147 -5.20 21.96 7.87
C TRP A 147 -4.87 21.49 6.44
N SER A 148 -5.17 20.25 6.08
CA SER A 148 -5.00 19.76 4.71
C SER A 148 -6.06 20.38 3.78
N ASP A 149 -5.62 20.97 2.67
CA ASP A 149 -6.50 21.46 1.61
C ASP A 149 -7.26 20.31 0.92
N LYS A 150 -6.68 19.10 0.95
CA LYS A 150 -7.35 17.86 0.55
C LYS A 150 -8.13 17.33 1.74
N LYS A 151 -9.45 17.30 1.64
CA LYS A 151 -10.34 16.79 2.70
C LYS A 151 -10.73 15.32 2.51
N ASP A 152 -10.41 14.75 1.37
CA ASP A 152 -10.71 13.37 1.02
C ASP A 152 -9.46 12.51 1.12
N ILE A 153 -9.54 11.46 1.93
CA ILE A 153 -8.48 10.48 2.11
C ILE A 153 -8.11 9.79 0.79
N GLU A 154 -9.07 9.56 -0.10
CA GLU A 154 -8.80 8.88 -1.37
C GLU A 154 -8.05 9.78 -2.36
N GLU A 155 -8.24 11.10 -2.31
CA GLU A 155 -7.44 12.06 -3.09
C GLU A 155 -6.02 12.18 -2.53
N ILE A 156 -5.88 12.08 -1.21
CA ILE A 156 -4.57 12.05 -0.56
C ILE A 156 -3.80 10.81 -1.02
N LEU A 157 -4.38 9.61 -0.85
CA LEU A 157 -3.69 8.36 -1.14
C LEU A 157 -3.22 8.25 -2.60
N LYS A 158 -3.85 8.93 -3.56
CA LYS A 158 -3.46 8.93 -4.98
C LYS A 158 -2.16 9.63 -5.34
N SER A 159 -1.56 10.36 -4.40
CA SER A 159 -0.46 11.27 -4.74
C SER A 159 0.76 11.17 -3.84
N ILE A 160 0.85 10.13 -2.99
CA ILE A 160 1.80 10.08 -1.87
C ILE A 160 3.23 10.04 -2.41
N ASN A 161 4.12 10.89 -1.90
CA ASN A 161 5.52 10.92 -2.36
C ASN A 161 6.54 10.68 -1.24
N TYR A 162 6.13 10.54 0.01
CA TYR A 162 7.01 10.03 1.05
C TYR A 162 6.29 9.22 2.13
N ILE A 163 7.07 8.39 2.82
CA ILE A 163 6.76 7.77 4.10
C ILE A 163 7.84 8.22 5.08
N MET A 164 7.42 8.67 6.25
CA MET A 164 8.34 9.09 7.30
C MET A 164 8.01 8.36 8.59
N ILE A 165 9.01 7.78 9.24
CA ILE A 165 8.88 7.16 10.56
C ILE A 165 9.78 7.93 11.52
N CYS A 166 9.16 8.58 12.50
CA CYS A 166 9.83 9.37 13.53
C CYS A 166 9.88 8.59 14.83
N SER A 167 11.03 8.57 15.46
CA SER A 167 11.24 7.94 16.76
C SER A 167 11.79 8.95 17.75
N TYR A 168 11.03 9.20 18.81
CA TYR A 168 11.23 10.37 19.65
C TYR A 168 12.15 10.11 20.84
N ILE A 169 13.16 10.93 20.99
CA ILE A 169 14.12 10.95 22.10
C ILE A 169 13.51 11.78 23.25
N ASP A 170 13.89 11.52 24.50
CA ASP A 170 13.43 12.37 25.59
C ASP A 170 14.19 13.70 25.57
N ASP A 171 13.47 14.82 25.56
CA ASP A 171 14.03 16.18 25.54
C ASP A 171 15.04 16.41 26.67
N ALA A 172 14.84 15.77 27.82
CA ALA A 172 15.72 15.89 28.97
C ALA A 172 17.12 15.29 28.73
N VAL A 173 17.28 14.42 27.74
CA VAL A 173 18.55 13.73 27.41
C VAL A 173 18.97 13.91 25.95
N ALA A 174 18.25 14.71 25.18
CA ALA A 174 18.45 14.92 23.75
C ALA A 174 19.90 15.26 23.38
N ARG A 175 20.54 16.12 24.18
CA ARG A 175 21.89 16.62 23.91
C ARG A 175 22.94 15.55 24.14
N GLU A 176 22.67 14.67 25.07
CA GLU A 176 23.54 13.57 25.47
C GLU A 176 23.25 12.28 24.67
N ALA A 177 22.12 12.25 23.96
CA ALA A 177 21.67 11.14 23.14
C ALA A 177 22.33 11.08 21.74
N VAL A 178 23.42 11.82 21.50
CA VAL A 178 24.19 11.70 20.25
C VAL A 178 24.67 10.26 20.06
N GLY A 179 24.49 9.73 18.86
CA GLY A 179 24.75 8.34 18.50
C GLY A 179 23.56 7.40 18.72
N GLN A 180 22.45 7.90 19.28
CA GLN A 180 21.25 7.13 19.44
C GLN A 180 20.68 6.70 18.08
N SER A 181 20.26 5.44 18.00
CA SER A 181 19.85 4.82 16.75
C SER A 181 18.46 4.20 16.82
N SER A 182 17.72 4.30 15.73
CA SER A 182 16.52 3.51 15.49
C SER A 182 16.66 2.78 14.16
N TRP A 183 15.85 1.75 13.97
CA TRP A 183 15.95 0.88 12.79
C TRP A 183 14.59 0.61 12.18
N ILE A 184 14.56 0.56 10.84
CA ILE A 184 13.47 0.00 10.06
C ILE A 184 14.01 -1.25 9.37
N ASP A 185 13.42 -2.38 9.71
CA ASP A 185 13.80 -3.67 9.14
C ASP A 185 13.06 -3.94 7.83
N TYR A 186 11.83 -3.47 7.73
CA TYR A 186 10.93 -3.80 6.63
C TYR A 186 9.75 -2.81 6.57
N ILE A 187 9.28 -2.51 5.36
CA ILE A 187 8.01 -1.85 5.06
C ILE A 187 7.23 -2.68 4.01
N HIS A 188 6.00 -3.07 4.32
CA HIS A 188 5.05 -3.70 3.42
C HIS A 188 3.89 -2.78 3.09
N PHE A 189 3.27 -3.02 1.94
CA PHE A 189 1.95 -2.54 1.64
C PHE A 189 1.01 -3.74 1.49
N THR A 190 0.05 -3.84 2.40
CA THR A 190 -0.95 -4.92 2.39
C THR A 190 -2.19 -4.42 1.67
N ALA A 191 -2.57 -5.09 0.58
CA ALA A 191 -3.85 -4.88 -0.09
C ALA A 191 -4.96 -5.71 0.58
N PRO A 192 -6.23 -5.27 0.53
CA PRO A 192 -7.33 -6.08 1.04
C PRO A 192 -7.47 -7.36 0.22
N GLU A 193 -7.74 -8.48 0.88
CA GLU A 193 -8.11 -9.71 0.18
C GLU A 193 -9.44 -9.51 -0.55
N VAL A 194 -9.46 -9.76 -1.86
CA VAL A 194 -10.69 -9.76 -2.66
C VAL A 194 -11.10 -11.17 -3.02
N LYS A 195 -12.39 -11.41 -3.25
CA LYS A 195 -12.91 -12.72 -3.64
C LYS A 195 -13.23 -12.78 -5.12
N LEU A 196 -12.65 -13.76 -5.80
CA LEU A 196 -13.07 -14.16 -7.14
C LEU A 196 -14.08 -15.31 -7.03
N ILE A 197 -15.26 -15.13 -7.60
CA ILE A 197 -16.30 -16.16 -7.69
C ILE A 197 -16.49 -16.57 -9.15
N VAL A 198 -16.12 -17.81 -9.48
CA VAL A 198 -16.31 -18.38 -10.81
C VAL A 198 -17.57 -19.24 -10.81
N LYS A 199 -18.54 -18.88 -11.65
CA LYS A 199 -19.82 -19.59 -11.81
C LYS A 199 -19.98 -20.09 -13.23
N SER A 200 -20.88 -21.06 -13.40
CA SER A 200 -21.42 -21.40 -14.73
C SER A 200 -22.91 -21.69 -14.67
N VAL A 201 -23.56 -21.60 -15.83
CA VAL A 201 -24.95 -22.01 -16.04
C VAL A 201 -25.00 -23.03 -17.19
N PRO A 202 -25.42 -24.29 -16.95
CA PRO A 202 -25.64 -24.89 -15.63
C PRO A 202 -24.34 -24.96 -14.80
N THR A 203 -24.48 -25.14 -13.48
CA THR A 203 -23.33 -25.34 -12.57
C THR A 203 -22.68 -26.71 -12.77
N GLY A 204 -21.53 -26.94 -12.15
CA GLY A 204 -20.82 -28.23 -12.23
C GLY A 204 -19.89 -28.35 -13.43
N LYS A 205 -19.56 -27.25 -14.10
CA LYS A 205 -18.61 -27.24 -15.23
C LYS A 205 -17.18 -27.24 -14.74
N HIS A 206 -16.34 -27.99 -15.43
CA HIS A 206 -14.90 -28.01 -15.17
C HIS A 206 -14.27 -26.71 -15.67
N PHE A 207 -13.26 -26.26 -14.94
CA PHE A 207 -12.41 -25.15 -15.38
C PHE A 207 -11.03 -25.27 -14.76
N VAL A 208 -10.09 -24.50 -15.29
CA VAL A 208 -8.72 -24.39 -14.81
C VAL A 208 -8.43 -22.93 -14.50
N ILE A 209 -7.79 -22.67 -13.35
CA ILE A 209 -7.18 -21.38 -13.02
C ILE A 209 -5.69 -21.61 -12.81
N ASP A 210 -4.87 -20.92 -13.60
CA ASP A 210 -3.39 -21.01 -13.59
C ASP A 210 -2.84 -22.45 -13.55
N GLY A 211 -3.48 -23.36 -14.29
CA GLY A 211 -3.08 -24.76 -14.42
C GLY A 211 -3.73 -25.73 -13.42
N ILE A 212 -4.46 -25.24 -12.41
CA ILE A 212 -5.13 -26.08 -11.39
C ILE A 212 -6.62 -26.24 -11.73
N GLY A 213 -7.10 -27.49 -11.74
CA GLY A 213 -8.47 -27.84 -12.14
C GLY A 213 -9.51 -27.79 -11.00
N PHE A 214 -10.70 -27.29 -11.31
CA PHE A 214 -11.82 -27.10 -10.39
C PHE A 214 -13.18 -27.36 -11.05
N VAL A 215 -14.26 -27.26 -10.26
CA VAL A 215 -15.66 -27.40 -10.70
C VAL A 215 -16.51 -26.27 -10.13
N THR A 216 -17.31 -25.60 -10.98
CA THR A 216 -18.14 -24.45 -10.59
C THR A 216 -19.35 -24.82 -9.69
N PRO A 217 -19.77 -23.92 -8.78
CA PRO A 217 -19.15 -22.64 -8.45
C PRO A 217 -17.94 -22.80 -7.52
N GLN A 218 -16.95 -21.91 -7.65
CA GLN A 218 -15.83 -21.80 -6.70
C GLN A 218 -15.60 -20.38 -6.27
N ARG A 219 -14.97 -20.23 -5.09
CA ARG A 219 -14.52 -18.97 -4.53
C ARG A 219 -13.02 -19.04 -4.26
N PHE A 220 -12.31 -18.00 -4.66
CA PHE A 220 -10.88 -17.84 -4.43
C PHE A 220 -10.63 -16.56 -3.66
N THR A 221 -9.63 -16.58 -2.79
CA THR A 221 -9.01 -15.38 -2.25
C THR A 221 -7.93 -14.95 -3.23
N CYS A 222 -7.97 -13.70 -3.65
CA CYS A 222 -7.04 -13.13 -4.62
C CYS A 222 -6.51 -11.80 -4.12
N SER A 223 -5.34 -11.39 -4.60
CA SER A 223 -4.81 -10.04 -4.41
C SER A 223 -5.30 -9.12 -5.53
N PRO A 224 -5.71 -7.87 -5.24
CA PRO A 224 -5.98 -6.88 -6.27
C PRO A 224 -4.78 -6.65 -7.19
N GLY A 225 -5.04 -6.40 -8.48
CA GLY A 225 -4.02 -6.15 -9.50
C GLY A 225 -3.34 -7.41 -10.07
N GLU A 226 -3.45 -8.57 -9.40
CA GLU A 226 -2.94 -9.83 -9.94
C GLU A 226 -3.71 -10.29 -11.17
N LYS A 227 -2.99 -10.92 -12.09
CA LYS A 227 -3.55 -11.46 -13.33
C LYS A 227 -3.83 -12.96 -13.17
N TYR A 228 -5.06 -13.37 -13.48
CA TYR A 228 -5.46 -14.78 -13.48
C TYR A 228 -5.93 -15.20 -14.87
N THR A 229 -5.58 -16.43 -15.26
CA THR A 229 -6.07 -17.03 -16.52
C THR A 229 -7.08 -18.12 -16.21
N ILE A 230 -8.33 -17.90 -16.59
CA ILE A 230 -9.44 -18.82 -16.35
C ILE A 230 -9.79 -19.50 -17.65
N ASN A 231 -9.65 -20.81 -17.69
CA ASN A 231 -9.94 -21.64 -18.85
C ASN A 231 -11.11 -22.56 -18.53
N MET A 232 -12.29 -22.23 -19.04
CA MET A 232 -13.51 -23.02 -18.89
C MET A 232 -13.49 -24.23 -19.82
N GLU A 233 -14.10 -25.34 -19.40
CA GLU A 233 -14.29 -26.50 -20.28
C GLU A 233 -14.90 -26.08 -21.63
N PRO A 234 -14.24 -26.30 -22.79
CA PRO A 234 -14.71 -25.77 -24.06
C PRO A 234 -16.03 -26.40 -24.54
N ALA A 235 -16.31 -27.64 -24.12
CA ALA A 235 -17.44 -28.41 -24.60
C ALA A 235 -18.78 -27.77 -24.19
N GLY A 236 -19.50 -27.26 -25.19
CA GLY A 236 -20.78 -26.58 -24.99
C GLY A 236 -20.68 -25.18 -24.38
N PHE A 237 -19.49 -24.60 -24.27
CA PHE A 237 -19.33 -23.20 -23.83
C PHE A 237 -19.94 -22.26 -24.89
N LEU A 238 -20.69 -21.25 -24.45
CA LEU A 238 -21.31 -20.25 -25.33
C LEU A 238 -20.64 -18.88 -25.20
N TYR A 239 -20.68 -18.30 -24.00
CA TYR A 239 -20.12 -16.99 -23.71
C TYR A 239 -20.00 -16.71 -22.21
N TRP A 240 -19.20 -15.72 -21.84
CA TRP A 240 -19.14 -15.11 -20.51
C TRP A 240 -20.25 -14.08 -20.30
N GLU A 241 -20.48 -13.65 -19.06
CA GLU A 241 -21.49 -12.64 -18.73
C GLU A 241 -21.31 -11.28 -19.42
N ASN A 242 -20.09 -10.99 -19.90
CA ASN A 242 -19.78 -9.80 -20.69
C ASN A 242 -20.00 -9.99 -22.21
N GLY A 243 -20.46 -11.17 -22.64
CA GLY A 243 -20.70 -11.53 -24.04
C GLY A 243 -19.49 -12.09 -24.80
N ASP A 244 -18.32 -12.21 -24.16
CA ASP A 244 -17.13 -12.80 -24.78
C ASP A 244 -17.33 -14.29 -25.04
N THR A 245 -16.98 -14.75 -26.24
CA THR A 245 -17.15 -16.13 -26.71
C THR A 245 -15.89 -16.97 -26.58
N ASN A 246 -14.77 -16.39 -26.13
CA ASN A 246 -13.57 -17.15 -25.81
C ASN A 246 -13.73 -17.84 -24.45
N HIS A 247 -13.66 -19.17 -24.41
CA HIS A 247 -13.72 -19.96 -23.17
C HIS A 247 -12.53 -19.71 -22.23
N ILE A 248 -11.45 -19.09 -22.75
CA ILE A 248 -10.33 -18.59 -21.96
C ILE A 248 -10.55 -17.10 -21.70
N ARG A 249 -10.47 -16.71 -20.43
CA ARG A 249 -10.56 -15.31 -20.00
C ARG A 249 -9.39 -14.96 -19.12
N GLU A 250 -8.69 -13.89 -19.49
CA GLU A 250 -7.74 -13.23 -18.62
C GLU A 250 -8.49 -12.18 -17.79
N ILE A 251 -8.25 -12.17 -16.49
CA ILE A 251 -8.75 -11.13 -15.59
C ILE A 251 -7.60 -10.49 -14.86
N ILE A 252 -7.69 -9.19 -14.63
CA ILE A 252 -6.88 -8.49 -13.62
C ILE A 252 -7.83 -8.26 -12.46
N MET A 253 -7.49 -8.78 -11.29
CA MET A 253 -8.38 -8.69 -10.14
C MET A 253 -8.58 -7.23 -9.74
N PRO A 254 -9.84 -6.76 -9.61
CA PRO A 254 -10.11 -5.42 -9.13
C PRO A 254 -9.87 -5.32 -7.62
N ASP A 255 -10.02 -4.12 -7.09
CA ASP A 255 -9.98 -3.78 -5.65
C ASP A 255 -11.27 -4.16 -4.88
N HIS A 256 -12.11 -4.99 -5.49
CA HIS A 256 -13.37 -5.48 -4.90
C HIS A 256 -13.67 -6.91 -5.36
N ASP A 257 -14.62 -7.55 -4.69
CA ASP A 257 -15.05 -8.90 -5.07
C ASP A 257 -15.57 -8.95 -6.52
N LEU A 258 -15.09 -9.93 -7.28
CA LEU A 258 -15.46 -10.13 -8.68
C LEU A 258 -16.23 -11.45 -8.83
N THR A 259 -17.40 -11.40 -9.45
CA THR A 259 -18.11 -12.60 -9.89
C THR A 259 -18.12 -12.65 -11.41
N ILE A 260 -17.66 -13.76 -11.99
CA ILE A 260 -17.78 -14.06 -13.42
C ILE A 260 -18.67 -15.29 -13.62
N THR A 261 -19.39 -15.34 -14.73
CA THR A 261 -20.34 -16.42 -15.04
C THR A 261 -20.19 -16.85 -16.49
N ALA A 262 -19.84 -18.12 -16.69
CA ALA A 262 -19.83 -18.77 -18.00
C ALA A 262 -21.21 -19.38 -18.33
N TYR A 263 -21.68 -19.19 -19.55
CA TYR A 263 -22.93 -19.77 -20.05
C TYR A 263 -22.63 -20.89 -21.03
N TYR A 264 -23.35 -22.00 -20.86
CA TYR A 264 -23.22 -23.20 -21.68
C TYR A 264 -24.53 -23.56 -22.39
N GLU A 265 -24.44 -24.44 -23.39
CA GLU A 265 -25.58 -25.10 -23.98
C GLU A 265 -26.46 -25.76 -22.91
N GLY A 266 -27.78 -25.61 -23.08
CA GLY A 266 -28.76 -26.11 -22.10
C GLY A 266 -28.97 -25.21 -20.88
N ALA A 267 -28.22 -24.11 -20.74
CA ALA A 267 -28.69 -23.00 -19.91
C ALA A 267 -30.08 -22.59 -20.41
N GLU A 268 -31.08 -22.51 -19.53
CA GLU A 268 -32.33 -21.81 -19.86
C GLU A 268 -31.89 -20.47 -20.45
N ALA A 269 -32.29 -20.21 -21.69
CA ALA A 269 -31.81 -19.06 -22.43
C ALA A 269 -32.20 -17.81 -21.64
N VAL A 270 -31.27 -17.31 -20.80
CA VAL A 270 -31.22 -15.90 -20.44
C VAL A 270 -31.15 -15.23 -21.79
N ARG A 271 -32.29 -14.73 -22.26
CA ARG A 271 -32.45 -14.44 -23.68
C ARG A 271 -31.34 -13.47 -24.01
N LYS A 272 -30.55 -13.77 -25.04
CA LYS A 272 -29.49 -12.87 -25.53
C LYS A 272 -30.00 -11.42 -25.66
N SER A 273 -31.30 -11.23 -25.92
CA SER A 273 -31.99 -9.94 -25.90
C SER A 273 -32.03 -9.21 -24.55
N GLU A 274 -32.14 -9.91 -23.42
CA GLU A 274 -32.09 -9.32 -22.07
C GLU A 274 -30.66 -8.92 -21.69
N LEU A 275 -29.66 -9.69 -22.12
CA LEU A 275 -28.25 -9.33 -21.96
C LEU A 275 -27.90 -8.09 -22.80
N ILE A 276 -28.34 -8.06 -24.07
CA ILE A 276 -28.16 -6.91 -24.97
C ILE A 276 -28.91 -5.68 -24.44
N ALA A 277 -30.12 -5.85 -23.91
CA ALA A 277 -30.89 -4.75 -23.31
C ALA A 277 -30.19 -4.19 -22.06
N SER A 278 -29.64 -5.06 -21.20
CA SER A 278 -28.83 -4.67 -20.04
C SER A 278 -27.61 -3.85 -20.46
N MET A 279 -26.81 -4.36 -21.41
CA MET A 279 -25.60 -3.68 -21.90
C MET A 279 -25.91 -2.35 -22.61
N ALA A 280 -27.03 -2.29 -23.35
CA ALA A 280 -27.46 -1.05 -24.01
C ALA A 280 -27.87 0.03 -22.99
N VAL A 281 -28.50 -0.36 -21.87
CA VAL A 281 -28.86 0.57 -20.79
C VAL A 281 -27.62 1.08 -20.05
N THR A 282 -26.63 0.22 -19.76
CA THR A 282 -25.38 0.67 -19.11
C THR A 282 -24.54 1.55 -20.05
N GLY A 283 -24.49 1.24 -21.34
CA GLY A 283 -23.85 2.07 -22.36
C GLY A 283 -24.52 3.44 -22.52
N ALA A 284 -25.86 3.50 -22.53
CA ALA A 284 -26.59 4.76 -22.61
C ALA A 284 -26.40 5.64 -21.35
N LEU A 285 -26.36 5.03 -20.16
CA LEU A 285 -26.14 5.76 -18.90
C LEU A 285 -24.71 6.32 -18.79
N SER A 286 -23.70 5.59 -19.25
CA SER A 286 -22.31 6.10 -19.28
C SER A 286 -22.13 7.24 -20.27
N ILE A 287 -22.78 7.17 -21.44
CA ILE A 287 -22.79 8.27 -22.43
C ILE A 287 -23.54 9.50 -21.90
N LEU A 288 -24.68 9.32 -21.23
CA LEU A 288 -25.41 10.42 -20.61
C LEU A 288 -24.61 11.04 -19.46
N GLY A 289 -23.95 10.23 -18.62
CA GLY A 289 -23.05 10.73 -17.58
C GLY A 289 -21.91 11.58 -18.14
N TYR A 290 -21.27 11.13 -19.23
CA TYR A 290 -20.24 11.91 -19.94
C TYR A 290 -20.80 13.20 -20.56
N MET A 291 -22.01 13.17 -21.12
CA MET A 291 -22.65 14.36 -21.66
C MET A 291 -22.98 15.39 -20.55
N PHE A 292 -23.50 14.95 -19.40
CA PHE A 292 -23.75 15.83 -18.26
C PHE A 292 -22.45 16.40 -17.66
N TYR A 293 -21.39 15.59 -17.56
CA TYR A 293 -20.08 16.06 -17.07
C TYR A 293 -19.47 17.12 -18.00
N SER A 294 -19.55 16.91 -19.33
CA SER A 294 -19.05 17.86 -20.32
C SER A 294 -19.86 19.16 -20.39
N TYR A 295 -21.16 19.13 -20.04
CA TYR A 295 -22.02 20.31 -20.02
C TYR A 295 -21.81 21.15 -18.76
N TYR A 296 -21.49 20.53 -17.62
CA TYR A 296 -21.28 21.24 -16.35
C TYR A 296 -19.93 21.97 -16.27
N TRP A 297 -18.92 21.53 -17.02
CA TRP A 297 -17.57 22.13 -17.00
C TRP A 297 -17.31 23.17 -18.09
N LYS A 298 -18.16 23.30 -19.12
CA LYS A 298 -18.04 24.36 -20.14
C LYS A 298 -18.82 25.64 -19.80
N GLY A 299 -19.42 25.72 -18.62
CA GLY A 299 -20.28 26.82 -18.17
C GLY A 299 -19.81 27.56 -16.90
N ARG A 300 -18.55 27.39 -16.48
CA ARG A 300 -17.92 28.18 -15.41
C ARG A 300 -16.60 28.76 -15.89
#